data_AF-A0A451C994-F1
#
_entry.id   AF-A0A451C994-F1
#
_cell.length_a   1.000
_cell.length_b   1.000
_cell.length_c   1.000
_cell.angle_alpha   90.00
_cell.angle_beta   90.00
_cell.angle_gamma   90.00
#
_symmetry.space_group_name_H-M   'P 1'
#
loop_
_entity.id
_entity.type
_entity.pdbx_description
1 polymer ?
#
loop_
_entity_poly.entity_id
_entity_poly.type
_entity_poly.pdbx_seq_one_letter_code
_entity_poly.pdbx_strand_id
1 'polypeptide(L)'
;MAVLVRSGRAAVVEAIAAFPIHLAWGTGDPDWGDAPPPEQVETTALINEVGRRVALDIGYATPDGQGDIVVPTGRFLRVPDPTNHLYLKFQYGFEDGAEHVIRELGVFVGTRMKEGLPPGQRYFLPEDVEHPGTLLVLEYTPPVHRSIATRETYEFITSF
;
A
#
# COMPACT_ATOMS: atom_id res chain seq x y z
N MET A 1 34.35 4.31 -0.60
CA MET A 1 32.95 4.46 -0.17
C MET A 1 32.12 3.42 -0.90
N ALA A 2 31.37 2.59 -0.21
CA ALA A 2 30.45 1.64 -0.84
C ALA A 2 29.13 2.34 -1.20
N VAL A 3 28.49 1.93 -2.31
CA VAL A 3 27.21 2.49 -2.78
C VAL A 3 26.30 1.33 -3.20
N LEU A 4 25.01 1.40 -2.85
CA LEU A 4 24.01 0.47 -3.37
C LEU A 4 23.74 0.77 -4.84
N VAL A 5 24.31 -0.06 -5.72
CA VAL A 5 24.19 0.05 -7.18
C VAL A 5 22.79 -0.38 -7.66
N ARG A 6 22.47 -0.09 -8.93
CA ARG A 6 21.15 -0.37 -9.52
C ARG A 6 20.72 -1.83 -9.40
N SER A 7 21.62 -2.79 -9.66
CA SER A 7 21.32 -4.21 -9.49
C SER A 7 21.05 -4.58 -8.03
N GLY A 8 21.71 -3.92 -7.07
CA GLY A 8 21.43 -4.09 -5.65
C GLY A 8 20.05 -3.56 -5.26
N ARG A 9 19.65 -2.39 -5.79
CA ARG A 9 18.30 -1.83 -5.58
C ARG A 9 17.21 -2.73 -6.19
N ALA A 10 17.47 -3.28 -7.38
CA ALA A 10 16.58 -4.25 -8.02
C ALA A 10 16.41 -5.52 -7.19
N ALA A 11 17.50 -6.06 -6.62
CA ALA A 11 17.44 -7.21 -5.73
C ALA A 11 16.65 -6.92 -4.43
N VAL A 12 16.73 -5.70 -3.89
CA VAL A 12 15.90 -5.28 -2.73
C VAL A 12 14.42 -5.28 -3.09
N VAL A 13 14.06 -4.71 -4.25
CA VAL A 13 12.67 -4.69 -4.74
C VAL A 13 12.14 -6.10 -4.98
N GLU A 14 12.92 -6.96 -5.61
CA GLU A 14 12.57 -8.38 -5.83
C GLU A 14 12.33 -9.10 -4.50
N ALA A 15 13.20 -8.89 -3.49
CA ALA A 15 13.03 -9.47 -2.17
C ALA A 15 11.76 -8.97 -1.46
N ILE A 16 11.43 -7.68 -1.57
CA ILE A 16 10.19 -7.12 -1.01
C ILE A 16 8.96 -7.72 -1.68
N ALA A 17 8.97 -7.84 -3.01
CA ALA A 17 7.87 -8.37 -3.80
C ALA A 17 7.55 -9.84 -3.50
N ALA A 18 8.50 -10.60 -2.92
CA ALA A 18 8.30 -11.99 -2.52
C ALA A 18 7.50 -12.16 -1.21
N PHE A 19 7.34 -11.11 -0.42
CA PHE A 19 6.57 -11.16 0.83
C PHE A 19 5.07 -10.88 0.58
N PRO A 20 4.18 -11.30 1.50
CA PRO A 20 2.79 -10.86 1.50
C PRO A 20 2.71 -9.33 1.63
N ILE A 21 2.06 -8.66 0.67
CA ILE A 21 1.86 -7.21 0.67
C ILE A 21 0.37 -6.89 0.84
N HIS A 22 0.08 -6.01 1.78
CA HIS A 22 -1.26 -5.49 2.02
C HIS A 22 -1.24 -3.97 1.99
N LEU A 23 -2.31 -3.36 1.51
CA LEU A 23 -2.61 -1.96 1.79
C LEU A 23 -3.60 -1.95 2.94
N ALA A 24 -3.23 -1.31 4.04
CA ALA A 24 -4.13 -0.96 5.12
C ALA A 24 -4.66 0.46 4.90
N TRP A 25 -5.83 0.73 5.44
CA TRP A 25 -6.36 2.08 5.56
C TRP A 25 -6.79 2.38 6.99
N GLY A 26 -6.73 3.65 7.36
CA GLY A 26 -7.07 4.10 8.69
C GLY A 26 -7.93 5.35 8.68
N THR A 27 -8.66 5.60 9.77
CA THR A 27 -9.47 6.80 9.90
C THR A 27 -8.64 8.06 10.16
N GLY A 28 -7.36 7.90 10.52
CA GLY A 28 -6.48 8.98 10.94
C GLY A 28 -7.01 9.77 12.12
N ASP A 29 -6.53 11.01 12.21
CA ASP A 29 -7.05 12.02 13.11
C ASP A 29 -8.11 12.88 12.38
N PRO A 30 -9.36 12.95 12.88
CA PRO A 30 -10.39 13.82 12.32
C PRO A 30 -10.00 15.31 12.27
N ASP A 31 -9.11 15.77 13.18
CA ASP A 31 -8.72 17.18 13.28
C ASP A 31 -7.87 17.66 12.09
N TRP A 32 -7.36 16.74 11.28
CA TRP A 32 -6.67 17.05 10.02
C TRP A 32 -7.59 17.73 8.99
N GLY A 33 -8.90 17.47 9.06
CA GLY A 33 -9.84 17.95 8.04
C GLY A 33 -9.38 17.58 6.63
N ASP A 34 -9.35 18.58 5.73
CA ASP A 34 -8.85 18.44 4.35
C ASP A 34 -7.35 18.70 4.19
N ALA A 35 -6.65 18.99 5.28
CA ALA A 35 -5.24 19.38 5.31
C ALA A 35 -4.44 18.50 6.28
N PRO A 36 -4.17 17.24 5.93
CA PRO A 36 -3.37 16.37 6.77
C PRO A 36 -1.96 16.94 7.00
N PRO A 37 -1.32 16.58 8.13
CA PRO A 37 0.06 16.94 8.36
C PRO A 37 0.98 16.24 7.35
N PRO A 38 2.26 16.62 7.25
CA PRO A 38 3.25 15.82 6.53
C PRO A 38 3.43 14.44 7.16
N GLU A 39 3.73 13.44 6.35
CA GLU A 39 4.09 12.10 6.81
C GLU A 39 5.38 12.10 7.64
N GLN A 40 5.45 11.20 8.62
CA GLN A 40 6.61 11.05 9.51
C GLN A 40 7.37 9.76 9.18
N VAL A 41 8.67 9.87 8.93
CA VAL A 41 9.54 8.74 8.53
C VAL A 41 9.72 7.68 9.62
N GLU A 42 9.47 8.04 10.88
CA GLU A 42 9.56 7.13 12.03
C GLU A 42 8.23 6.41 12.31
N THR A 43 7.16 6.70 11.55
CA THR A 43 5.88 6.03 11.70
C THR A 43 6.00 4.55 11.34
N THR A 44 5.48 3.68 12.19
CA THR A 44 5.52 2.22 12.01
C THR A 44 4.14 1.56 11.92
N ALA A 45 3.07 2.32 12.17
CA ALA A 45 1.67 1.87 12.13
C ALA A 45 0.73 3.03 11.80
N LEU A 46 -0.49 2.71 11.35
CA LEU A 46 -1.57 3.70 11.19
C LEU A 46 -2.16 4.07 12.56
N ILE A 47 -2.74 5.26 12.71
CA ILE A 47 -3.33 5.70 13.98
C ILE A 47 -4.53 4.83 14.35
N ASN A 48 -5.45 4.65 13.40
CA ASN A 48 -6.71 3.90 13.62
C ASN A 48 -7.00 3.04 12.39
N GLU A 49 -6.29 1.91 12.26
CA GLU A 49 -6.50 0.98 11.15
C GLU A 49 -7.93 0.42 11.15
N VAL A 50 -8.60 0.51 10.00
CA VAL A 50 -9.95 -0.04 9.75
C VAL A 50 -9.87 -1.45 9.19
N GLY A 51 -8.81 -1.74 8.44
CA GLY A 51 -8.51 -3.05 7.89
C GLY A 51 -7.51 -2.95 6.76
N ARG A 52 -7.15 -4.11 6.21
CA ARG A 52 -6.13 -4.22 5.17
C ARG A 52 -6.49 -5.24 4.12
N ARG A 53 -6.11 -4.93 2.88
CA ARG A 53 -6.39 -5.77 1.72
C ARG A 53 -5.14 -6.26 1.04
N VAL A 54 -5.14 -7.52 0.64
CA VAL A 54 -4.07 -8.13 -0.17
C VAL A 54 -3.87 -7.34 -1.47
N ALA A 55 -2.61 -7.14 -1.87
CA ALA A 55 -2.26 -6.57 -3.18
C ALA A 55 -2.94 -7.33 -4.32
N LEU A 56 -3.57 -6.61 -5.25
CA LEU A 56 -4.18 -7.17 -6.45
C LEU A 56 -3.13 -7.49 -7.52
N ASP A 57 -2.12 -6.63 -7.68
CA ASP A 57 -0.98 -6.83 -8.56
C ASP A 57 0.29 -6.30 -7.88
N ILE A 58 1.40 -6.99 -8.09
CA ILE A 58 2.74 -6.67 -7.62
C ILE A 58 3.69 -6.86 -8.80
N GLY A 59 4.65 -5.97 -8.99
CA GLY A 59 5.83 -6.29 -9.79
C GLY A 59 6.72 -5.09 -10.02
N TYR A 60 7.31 -5.00 -11.21
CA TYR A 60 8.32 -4.01 -11.52
C TYR A 60 7.86 -3.01 -12.59
N ALA A 61 8.46 -1.83 -12.56
CA ALA A 61 8.20 -0.78 -13.53
C ALA A 61 9.46 0.03 -13.85
N THR A 62 9.43 0.82 -14.92
CA THR A 62 10.47 1.80 -15.24
C THR A 62 9.83 3.14 -15.60
N PRO A 63 10.45 4.29 -15.30
CA PRO A 63 9.95 5.58 -15.77
C PRO A 63 9.83 5.60 -17.29
N ASP A 64 8.68 6.03 -17.79
CA ASP A 64 8.40 6.16 -19.21
C ASP A 64 7.36 7.27 -19.42
N GLY A 65 7.71 8.29 -20.23
CA GLY A 65 6.82 9.42 -20.51
C GLY A 65 5.53 9.05 -21.25
N GLN A 66 5.45 7.86 -21.84
CA GLN A 66 4.26 7.29 -22.49
C GLN A 66 3.68 6.10 -21.71
N GLY A 67 4.22 5.79 -20.53
CA GLY A 67 3.75 4.72 -19.66
C GLY A 67 2.28 4.89 -19.26
N ASP A 68 1.59 3.76 -19.07
CA ASP A 68 0.17 3.69 -18.72
C ASP A 68 -0.07 3.77 -17.21
N ILE A 69 0.94 3.48 -16.39
CA ILE A 69 0.90 3.73 -14.94
C ILE A 69 1.13 5.22 -14.71
N VAL A 70 0.14 5.91 -14.16
CA VAL A 70 0.22 7.34 -13.84
C VAL A 70 0.09 7.50 -12.33
N VAL A 71 1.16 7.98 -11.70
CA VAL A 71 1.22 8.30 -10.27
C VAL A 71 1.73 9.74 -10.09
N PRO A 72 1.61 10.37 -8.91
CA PRO A 72 2.04 11.76 -8.72
C PRO A 72 3.52 12.03 -9.07
N THR A 73 4.38 11.01 -8.95
CA THR A 73 5.81 11.11 -9.25
C THR A 73 6.16 10.97 -10.73
N GLY A 74 5.19 10.62 -11.58
CA GLY A 74 5.39 10.52 -13.03
C GLY A 74 4.65 9.36 -13.67
N ARG A 75 5.09 9.04 -14.89
CA ARG A 75 4.54 7.94 -15.70
C ARG A 75 5.54 6.79 -15.75
N PHE A 76 5.00 5.57 -15.68
CA PHE A 76 5.78 4.35 -15.62
C PHE A 76 5.19 3.29 -16.55
N LEU A 77 6.03 2.37 -17.00
CA LEU A 77 5.64 1.20 -17.79
C LEU A 77 5.97 -0.07 -17.02
N ARG A 78 5.09 -1.07 -17.05
CA ARG A 78 5.35 -2.42 -16.50
C ARG A 78 6.52 -3.09 -17.23
N VAL A 79 7.40 -3.74 -16.48
CA VAL A 79 8.50 -4.55 -17.04
C VAL A 79 8.60 -5.90 -16.31
N PRO A 80 9.06 -6.95 -17.01
CA PRO A 80 9.13 -8.30 -16.42
C PRO A 80 10.31 -8.48 -15.46
N ASP A 81 11.42 -7.76 -15.69
CA ASP A 81 12.64 -7.89 -14.90
C ASP A 81 12.66 -6.92 -13.71
N PRO A 82 13.22 -7.31 -12.54
CA PRO A 82 13.35 -6.43 -11.39
C PRO A 82 14.07 -5.11 -11.71
N THR A 83 13.49 -4.02 -11.25
CA THR A 83 14.08 -2.68 -11.29
C THR A 83 14.12 -2.11 -9.87
N ASN A 84 14.64 -0.89 -9.71
CA ASN A 84 14.55 -0.17 -8.44
C ASN A 84 13.15 0.42 -8.16
N HIS A 85 12.12 0.05 -8.93
CA HIS A 85 10.74 0.53 -8.79
C HIS A 85 9.78 -0.64 -8.58
N LEU A 86 9.15 -0.67 -7.40
CA LEU A 86 8.10 -1.61 -7.05
C LEU A 86 6.74 -1.01 -7.43
N TYR A 87 6.00 -1.69 -8.31
CA TYR A 87 4.62 -1.40 -8.64
C TYR A 87 3.68 -2.21 -7.76
N LEU A 88 2.67 -1.55 -7.20
CA LEU A 88 1.64 -2.16 -6.38
C LEU A 88 0.26 -1.64 -6.80
N LYS A 89 -0.69 -2.56 -6.96
CA LYS A 89 -2.11 -2.23 -7.19
C LYS A 89 -2.96 -2.86 -6.11
N PHE A 90 -3.90 -2.09 -5.59
CA PHE A 90 -4.89 -2.53 -4.62
C PHE A 90 -6.28 -2.14 -5.10
N GLN A 91 -7.27 -2.97 -4.82
CA GLN A 91 -8.66 -2.67 -5.16
C GLN A 91 -9.58 -3.19 -4.08
N TYR A 92 -10.13 -2.27 -3.28
CA TYR A 92 -11.06 -2.58 -2.21
C TYR A 92 -12.41 -3.08 -2.75
N GLY A 93 -13.07 -3.91 -1.96
CA GLY A 93 -14.46 -4.33 -2.18
C GLY A 93 -15.44 -3.20 -1.91
N PHE A 94 -16.71 -3.40 -2.27
CA PHE A 94 -17.77 -2.43 -1.96
C PHE A 94 -17.99 -2.30 -0.46
N GLU A 95 -18.00 -3.41 0.26
CA GLU A 95 -18.27 -3.45 1.70
C GLU A 95 -17.02 -3.17 2.55
N ASP A 96 -15.83 -3.28 1.96
CA ASP A 96 -14.59 -3.01 2.67
C ASP A 96 -14.63 -1.57 3.24
N GLY A 97 -14.52 -1.48 4.57
CA GLY A 97 -14.46 -0.22 5.31
C GLY A 97 -15.67 0.68 5.08
N ALA A 98 -16.83 0.13 4.72
CA ALA A 98 -18.05 0.91 4.52
C ALA A 98 -18.37 1.75 5.77
N GLU A 99 -18.91 2.95 5.55
CA GLU A 99 -19.28 3.92 6.59
C GLU A 99 -18.11 4.58 7.33
N HIS A 100 -16.87 4.13 7.12
CA HIS A 100 -15.69 4.82 7.62
C HIS A 100 -15.30 6.00 6.74
N VAL A 101 -14.70 7.01 7.39
CA VAL A 101 -14.00 8.10 6.69
C VAL A 101 -12.51 7.83 6.80
N ILE A 102 -11.89 7.49 5.67
CA ILE A 102 -10.49 7.11 5.57
C ILE A 102 -9.63 8.37 5.40
N ARG A 103 -8.50 8.43 6.11
CA ARG A 103 -7.51 9.52 6.03
C ARG A 103 -6.08 9.02 5.94
N GLU A 104 -5.83 7.74 6.14
CA GLU A 104 -4.48 7.17 6.10
C GLU A 104 -4.46 5.93 5.21
N LEU A 105 -3.36 5.78 4.48
CA LEU A 105 -3.04 4.60 3.69
C LEU A 105 -1.66 4.09 4.11
N GLY A 106 -1.53 2.78 4.30
CA GLY A 106 -0.29 2.14 4.71
C GLY A 106 0.00 0.88 3.92
N VAL A 107 1.09 0.82 3.15
CA VAL A 107 1.53 -0.44 2.52
C VAL A 107 2.35 -1.22 3.53
N PHE A 108 1.88 -2.40 3.92
CA PHE A 108 2.56 -3.32 4.82
C PHE A 108 3.14 -4.51 4.07
N VAL A 109 4.38 -4.86 4.38
CA VAL A 109 5.11 -6.01 3.82
C VAL A 109 5.34 -7.06 4.90
N GLY A 110 5.12 -8.33 4.58
CA GLY A 110 5.36 -9.43 5.52
C GLY A 110 4.28 -9.57 6.60
N THR A 111 3.05 -9.12 6.34
CA THR A 111 1.93 -9.33 7.26
C THR A 111 1.64 -10.82 7.41
N ARG A 112 1.36 -11.27 8.64
CA ARG A 112 0.87 -12.62 8.95
C ARG A 112 -0.53 -12.53 9.54
N MET A 113 -1.46 -13.28 8.98
CA MET A 113 -2.84 -13.38 9.47
C MET A 113 -2.97 -14.54 10.44
N LYS A 114 -3.94 -14.46 11.35
CA LYS A 114 -4.29 -15.55 12.27
C LYS A 114 -4.76 -16.78 11.50
N GLU A 115 -4.56 -17.94 12.10
CA GLU A 115 -5.07 -19.20 11.57
C GLU A 115 -6.61 -19.28 11.66
N GLY A 116 -7.23 -20.08 10.79
CA GLY A 116 -8.67 -20.35 10.82
C GLY A 116 -9.57 -19.32 10.11
N LEU A 117 -8.97 -18.31 9.47
CA LEU A 117 -9.72 -17.33 8.68
C LEU A 117 -10.34 -17.96 7.42
N PRO A 118 -11.50 -17.45 6.95
CA PRO A 118 -12.16 -17.92 5.74
C PRO A 118 -11.22 -18.04 4.52
N PRO A 119 -11.28 -19.16 3.78
CA PRO A 119 -10.46 -19.32 2.58
C PRO A 119 -10.84 -18.29 1.50
N GLY A 120 -9.84 -17.71 0.86
CA GLY A 120 -10.04 -16.69 -0.16
C GLY A 120 -10.41 -15.30 0.38
N GLN A 121 -10.43 -15.11 1.70
CA GLN A 121 -10.53 -13.78 2.29
C GLN A 121 -9.36 -12.91 1.81
N ARG A 122 -9.68 -11.70 1.37
CA ARG A 122 -8.70 -10.72 0.89
C ARG A 122 -8.65 -9.44 1.69
N TYR A 123 -9.70 -9.14 2.45
CA TYR A 123 -9.80 -8.00 3.34
C TYR A 123 -9.84 -8.51 4.77
N PHE A 124 -8.96 -8.00 5.62
CA PHE A 124 -8.74 -8.45 6.98
C PHE A 124 -8.95 -7.28 7.93
N LEU A 125 -9.67 -7.53 9.02
CA LEU A 125 -9.80 -6.58 10.10
C LEU A 125 -8.52 -6.56 10.95
N PRO A 126 -8.27 -5.50 11.74
CA PRO A 126 -7.10 -5.46 12.64
C PRO A 126 -7.02 -6.68 13.56
N GLU A 127 -8.17 -7.20 14.00
CA GLU A 127 -8.25 -8.40 14.85
C GLU A 127 -7.89 -9.70 14.14
N ASP A 128 -7.88 -9.75 12.81
CA ASP A 128 -7.47 -10.91 12.02
C ASP A 128 -5.94 -11.00 11.88
N VAL A 129 -5.22 -9.93 12.22
CA VAL A 129 -3.77 -9.81 12.03
C VAL A 129 -3.03 -10.40 13.23
N GLU A 130 -2.12 -11.35 12.99
CA GLU A 130 -1.22 -11.90 14.00
C GLU A 130 0.06 -11.05 14.09
N HIS A 131 0.61 -10.67 12.95
CA HIS A 131 1.79 -9.80 12.85
C HIS A 131 1.58 -8.75 11.76
N PRO A 132 1.67 -7.44 12.05
CA PRO A 132 1.35 -6.39 11.09
C PRO A 132 2.29 -6.38 9.88
N GLY A 133 3.52 -6.87 10.06
CA GLY A 133 4.59 -6.72 9.09
C GLY A 133 5.30 -5.38 9.26
N THR A 134 5.95 -4.91 8.21
CA THR A 134 6.67 -3.64 8.19
C THR A 134 5.93 -2.63 7.34
N LEU A 135 5.69 -1.42 7.86
CA LEU A 135 5.16 -0.31 7.10
C LEU A 135 6.21 0.19 6.11
N LEU A 136 5.92 0.07 4.82
CA LEU A 136 6.79 0.45 3.71
C LEU A 136 6.47 1.84 3.15
N VAL A 137 5.18 2.16 3.04
CA VAL A 137 4.68 3.43 2.49
C VAL A 137 3.58 3.92 3.42
N LEU A 138 3.63 5.19 3.77
CA LEU A 138 2.58 5.92 4.47
C LEU A 138 2.14 7.07 3.56
N GLU A 139 0.83 7.28 3.46
CA GLU A 139 0.25 8.44 2.81
C GLU A 139 -0.92 8.94 3.65
N TYR A 140 -0.93 10.23 3.95
CA TYR A 140 -2.10 10.89 4.52
C TYR A 140 -2.93 11.51 3.40
N THR A 141 -4.24 11.33 3.48
CA THR A 141 -5.19 11.72 2.43
C THR A 141 -6.24 12.66 3.00
N PRO A 142 -6.80 13.59 2.18
CA PRO A 142 -8.07 14.21 2.50
C PRO A 142 -9.15 13.15 2.76
N PRO A 143 -10.24 13.49 3.45
CA PRO A 143 -11.26 12.53 3.87
C PRO A 143 -11.88 11.77 2.69
N VAL A 144 -11.70 10.44 2.68
CA VAL A 144 -12.36 9.55 1.72
C VAL A 144 -13.55 8.89 2.41
N HIS A 145 -14.76 9.31 2.03
CA HIS A 145 -16.02 8.77 2.56
C HIS A 145 -16.36 7.44 1.90
N ARG A 146 -16.21 6.35 2.63
CA ARG A 146 -16.48 5.01 2.09
C ARG A 146 -17.97 4.72 2.04
N SER A 147 -18.39 4.15 0.91
CA SER A 147 -19.74 3.69 0.67
C SER A 147 -19.74 2.39 -0.12
N ILE A 148 -20.84 1.65 -0.03
CA ILE A 148 -21.04 0.40 -0.79
C ILE A 148 -21.29 0.65 -2.30
N ALA A 149 -21.35 1.90 -2.75
CA ALA A 149 -21.60 2.24 -4.15
C ALA A 149 -20.31 2.26 -4.99
N THR A 150 -19.14 2.41 -4.37
CA THR A 150 -17.86 2.57 -5.05
C THR A 150 -16.81 1.59 -4.55
N ARG A 151 -15.86 1.29 -5.42
CA ARG A 151 -14.65 0.53 -5.09
C ARG A 151 -13.46 1.44 -5.30
N GLU A 152 -12.68 1.63 -4.25
CA GLU A 152 -11.43 2.39 -4.36
C GLU A 152 -10.32 1.51 -4.93
N THR A 153 -9.59 2.06 -5.89
CA THR A 153 -8.38 1.46 -6.45
C THR A 153 -7.21 2.38 -6.16
N TYR A 154 -6.13 1.81 -5.63
CA TYR A 154 -4.90 2.54 -5.33
C TYR A 154 -3.74 1.91 -6.10
N GLU A 155 -2.91 2.76 -6.69
CA GLU A 155 -1.71 2.35 -7.41
C GLU A 155 -0.50 3.13 -6.87
N PHE A 156 0.55 2.40 -6.53
CA PHE A 156 1.79 2.96 -5.98
C PHE A 156 2.99 2.56 -6.84
N ILE A 157 3.95 3.48 -6.92
CA ILE A 157 5.32 3.20 -7.32
C ILE A 157 6.25 3.59 -6.18
N THR A 158 6.91 2.60 -5.57
CA THR A 158 7.94 2.83 -4.54
C THR A 158 9.32 2.66 -5.16
N SER A 159 10.22 3.62 -4.94
CA SER A 159 11.57 3.65 -5.54
C SER A 159 12.66 3.48 -4.48
N PHE A 160 13.66 2.64 -4.74
CA PHE A 160 14.70 2.24 -3.77
C PHE A 160 16.11 2.67 -4.14
#